data_AF-A0A1I0CB50-F1
#
_entry.id   AF-A0A1I0CB50-F1
#
_cell.length_a   1.000
_cell.length_b   1.000
_cell.length_c   1.000
_cell.angle_alpha   90.00
_cell.angle_beta   90.00
_cell.angle_gamma   90.00
#
_symmetry.space_group_name_H-M   'P 1'
#
loop_
_entity.id
_entity.type
_entity.pdbx_description
1 polymer ?
#
loop_
_entity_poly.entity_id
_entity_poly.type
_entity_poly.pdbx_seq_one_letter_code
_entity_poly.pdbx_strand_id
1 'polypeptide(L)'
;MQVNTISGAYPNTVDTQKDSEKAWQTSKVKITCDRDTFELTTDNGGKAYFETYSLLEEYKKDKIIEMQAHCVFNISNIASKTVKQYYNGAISQEELKNTYQECCDMYLEMLEKSGIDATTDKSKQRAVMKVFEEFQFSNCISGVNECSSIADKIALEYGYTGEFRHDYVYYDADIYYKTKSIEGDLSHIVEEMLKTYKLDLDAEKEIEDIKKNTTRCDGGITFHGRWSTGYAECGVNICHMVSIEEEPPAGFKFFYKERKYPVGTKFGGNDTTSWQKGVLLTWMGNKRIETDIPFNYSRCDGPIAEFFNAGELFGRVEGMDRSILAFLNNFNVYTRRYSKFTYRI
;
A
#
# COMPACT_ATOMS: atom_id res chain seq x y z
N MET A 1 -38.23 13.30 10.55
CA MET A 1 -38.69 14.69 10.32
C MET A 1 -39.73 14.65 9.20
N GLN A 2 -40.91 15.25 9.40
CA GLN A 2 -42.07 15.18 8.49
C GLN A 2 -42.04 16.29 7.43
N VAL A 3 -42.54 16.01 6.23
CA VAL A 3 -42.85 17.02 5.20
C VAL A 3 -44.20 16.69 4.54
N ASN A 4 -45.06 17.70 4.42
CA ASN A 4 -46.34 17.67 3.71
C ASN A 4 -46.15 18.01 2.23
N THR A 5 -46.82 17.26 1.36
CA THR A 5 -46.98 17.54 -0.07
C THR A 5 -48.18 18.47 -0.30
N ILE A 6 -47.99 19.52 -1.11
CA ILE A 6 -49.09 20.29 -1.71
C ILE A 6 -49.13 19.91 -3.19
N SER A 7 -50.15 19.15 -3.59
CA SER A 7 -50.46 18.84 -4.99
C SER A 7 -51.47 19.85 -5.55
N GLY A 8 -51.21 20.37 -6.75
CA GLY A 8 -52.22 21.00 -7.61
C GLY A 8 -52.43 20.13 -8.87
N ALA A 9 -53.67 19.70 -9.10
CA ALA A 9 -54.12 18.83 -10.20
C ALA A 9 -54.01 19.53 -11.59
N TYR A 10 -53.72 18.81 -12.69
CA TYR A 10 -54.72 18.11 -13.55
C TYR A 10 -54.03 17.25 -14.65
N PRO A 11 -54.76 16.43 -15.44
CA PRO A 11 -54.43 15.02 -15.65
C PRO A 11 -53.84 14.75 -17.04
N ASN A 12 -52.79 13.94 -17.09
CA ASN A 12 -52.70 12.85 -18.06
C ASN A 12 -51.70 11.83 -17.51
N THR A 13 -52.20 10.62 -17.37
CA THR A 13 -51.58 9.44 -16.79
C THR A 13 -50.35 9.00 -17.56
N VAL A 14 -49.21 8.94 -16.89
CA VAL A 14 -48.35 7.74 -16.92
C VAL A 14 -48.03 7.41 -15.47
N ASP A 15 -48.57 6.28 -15.02
CA ASP A 15 -48.36 5.69 -13.70
C ASP A 15 -46.87 5.44 -13.47
N THR A 16 -46.21 6.33 -12.73
CA THR A 16 -44.94 6.08 -12.03
C THR A 16 -45.02 6.61 -10.59
N GLN A 17 -46.21 6.59 -10.00
CA GLN A 17 -46.37 6.77 -8.56
C GLN A 17 -46.39 5.40 -7.89
N LYS A 18 -45.22 4.91 -7.45
CA LYS A 18 -45.24 4.01 -6.27
C LYS A 18 -43.99 3.87 -5.41
N ASP A 19 -42.79 4.33 -5.80
CA ASP A 19 -41.60 4.02 -4.98
C ASP A 19 -40.76 5.21 -4.48
N SER A 20 -41.20 6.46 -4.64
CA SER A 20 -40.33 7.62 -4.32
C SER A 20 -40.47 8.22 -2.91
N GLU A 21 -41.41 7.78 -2.07
CA GLU A 21 -41.67 8.45 -0.77
C GLU A 21 -40.72 8.06 0.38
N LYS A 22 -39.75 7.15 0.18
CA LYS A 22 -38.90 6.65 1.28
C LYS A 22 -37.39 6.95 1.19
N ALA A 23 -36.95 7.80 0.27
CA ALA A 23 -35.53 8.13 0.16
C ALA A 23 -35.19 9.57 0.62
N TRP A 24 -34.99 9.68 1.95
CA TRP A 24 -34.00 10.49 2.66
C TRP A 24 -33.83 12.00 2.41
N GLN A 25 -33.80 12.70 3.55
CA GLN A 25 -33.55 14.12 3.76
C GLN A 25 -32.04 14.38 3.90
N THR A 26 -31.48 15.16 2.98
CA THR A 26 -30.28 15.96 3.24
C THR A 26 -30.45 17.38 2.68
N SER A 27 -29.68 18.28 3.27
CA SER A 27 -29.79 19.74 3.31
C SER A 27 -30.19 20.44 1.99
N LYS A 28 -31.25 21.26 2.07
CA LYS A 28 -31.66 22.33 1.12
C LYS A 28 -31.80 21.97 -0.38
N VAL A 29 -32.06 20.72 -0.75
CA VAL A 29 -32.45 20.42 -2.14
C VAL A 29 -33.91 20.82 -2.36
N LYS A 30 -34.15 21.94 -3.07
CA LYS A 30 -35.48 22.31 -3.56
C LYS A 30 -35.68 21.70 -4.94
N ILE A 31 -36.32 20.55 -5.02
CA ILE A 31 -36.72 19.96 -6.30
C ILE A 31 -37.97 20.71 -6.78
N THR A 32 -37.82 21.59 -7.76
CA THR A 32 -38.94 22.18 -8.51
C THR A 32 -39.02 21.48 -9.87
N CYS A 33 -40.11 20.75 -10.10
CA CYS A 33 -40.37 20.12 -11.39
C CYS A 33 -41.15 21.10 -12.27
N ASP A 34 -40.46 21.99 -12.96
CA ASP A 34 -41.04 22.80 -14.02
C ASP A 34 -40.63 22.20 -15.35
N ARG A 35 -41.57 21.49 -16.00
CA ARG A 35 -41.50 20.87 -17.33
C ARG A 35 -40.17 20.18 -17.64
N ASP A 36 -40.14 18.87 -17.43
CA ASP A 36 -39.13 17.94 -17.96
C ASP A 36 -37.68 18.12 -17.46
N THR A 37 -37.45 18.88 -16.38
CA THR A 37 -36.11 19.05 -15.81
C THR A 37 -36.10 19.04 -14.27
N PHE A 38 -35.03 18.48 -13.70
CA PHE A 38 -34.73 18.48 -12.27
C PHE A 38 -33.67 19.54 -11.97
N GLU A 39 -33.96 20.47 -11.07
CA GLU A 39 -32.98 21.46 -10.58
C GLU A 39 -32.35 20.98 -9.27
N LEU A 40 -31.01 21.01 -9.20
CA LEU A 40 -30.23 20.81 -7.98
C LEU A 40 -29.49 22.10 -7.64
N THR A 41 -29.74 22.64 -6.45
CA THR A 41 -29.01 23.79 -5.92
C THR A 41 -27.93 23.31 -4.94
N THR A 42 -26.69 23.72 -5.15
CA THR A 42 -25.55 23.42 -4.27
C THR A 42 -25.50 24.40 -3.09
N ASP A 43 -24.75 24.05 -2.04
CA ASP A 43 -24.59 24.90 -0.85
C ASP A 43 -24.03 26.31 -1.14
N ASN A 44 -23.30 26.45 -2.25
CA ASN A 44 -22.77 27.73 -2.72
C ASN A 44 -23.75 28.51 -3.63
N GLY A 45 -25.00 28.05 -3.72
CA GLY A 45 -26.02 28.65 -4.59
C GLY A 45 -25.86 28.35 -6.08
N GLY A 46 -24.95 27.43 -6.45
CA GLY A 46 -24.81 26.96 -7.82
C GLY A 46 -26.00 26.11 -8.22
N LYS A 47 -26.42 26.18 -9.48
CA LYS A 47 -27.57 25.41 -9.99
C LYS A 47 -27.13 24.44 -11.08
N ALA A 48 -27.57 23.19 -10.99
CA ALA A 48 -27.44 22.18 -12.01
C ALA A 48 -28.84 21.72 -12.45
N TYR A 49 -29.02 21.48 -13.74
CA TYR A 49 -30.29 21.06 -14.33
C TYR A 49 -30.12 19.71 -15.03
N PHE A 50 -31.06 18.80 -14.84
CA PHE A 50 -31.01 17.44 -15.39
C PHE A 50 -32.31 17.11 -16.12
N GLU A 51 -32.20 16.61 -17.34
CA GLU A 51 -33.35 16.26 -18.18
C GLU A 51 -34.08 14.99 -17.72
N THR A 52 -33.41 14.14 -16.94
CA THR A 52 -34.00 12.91 -16.41
C THR A 52 -33.55 12.65 -14.97
N TYR A 53 -34.35 11.87 -14.25
CA TYR A 53 -34.01 11.43 -12.90
C TYR A 53 -32.74 10.56 -12.88
N SER A 54 -32.53 9.75 -13.92
CA SER A 54 -31.34 8.91 -14.04
C SER A 54 -30.04 9.72 -14.10
N LEU A 55 -30.03 10.83 -14.84
CA LEU A 55 -28.86 11.74 -14.93
C LEU A 55 -28.58 12.44 -13.60
N LEU A 56 -29.63 12.80 -12.85
CA LEU A 56 -29.49 13.34 -11.50
C LEU A 56 -28.88 12.29 -10.55
N GLU A 57 -29.31 11.03 -10.63
CA GLU A 57 -28.78 9.95 -9.79
C GLU A 57 -27.33 9.59 -10.13
N GLU A 58 -26.95 9.61 -11.40
CA GLU A 58 -25.55 9.45 -11.84
C GLU A 58 -24.67 10.58 -11.31
N TYR A 59 -25.10 11.84 -11.46
CA TYR A 59 -24.38 12.99 -10.93
C TYR A 59 -24.17 12.93 -9.42
N LYS A 60 -25.18 12.51 -8.65
CA LYS A 60 -25.04 12.32 -7.20
C LYS A 60 -24.02 11.23 -6.86
N LYS A 61 -24.05 10.09 -7.57
CA LYS A 61 -23.09 9.01 -7.36
C LYS A 61 -21.66 9.49 -7.59
N ASP A 62 -21.42 10.22 -8.67
CA ASP A 62 -20.11 10.78 -8.98
C ASP A 62 -19.62 11.73 -7.88
N LYS A 63 -20.51 12.57 -7.35
CA LYS A 63 -20.17 13.48 -6.25
C LYS A 63 -19.84 12.75 -4.96
N ILE A 64 -20.56 11.68 -4.64
CA ILE A 64 -20.26 10.83 -3.48
C ILE A 64 -18.89 10.14 -3.66
N ILE A 65 -18.58 9.66 -4.87
CA ILE A 65 -17.28 9.05 -5.19
C ILE A 65 -16.15 10.09 -5.01
N GLU A 66 -16.33 11.32 -5.51
CA GLU A 66 -15.36 12.40 -5.37
C GLU A 66 -15.12 12.75 -3.88
N MET A 67 -16.18 12.88 -3.09
CA MET A 67 -16.09 13.14 -1.64
C MET A 67 -15.37 12.01 -0.90
N GLN A 68 -15.69 10.75 -1.25
CA GLN A 68 -15.01 9.58 -0.69
C GLN A 68 -13.53 9.56 -1.03
N ALA A 69 -13.16 9.82 -2.29
CA ALA A 69 -11.77 9.86 -2.73
C ALA A 69 -10.98 10.94 -1.99
N HIS A 70 -11.54 12.15 -1.84
CA HIS A 70 -10.89 13.24 -1.11
C HIS A 70 -10.74 12.94 0.39
N CYS A 71 -11.76 12.37 1.03
CA CYS A 71 -11.69 11.95 2.43
C CYS A 71 -10.62 10.87 2.65
N VAL A 72 -10.61 9.84 1.80
CA VAL A 72 -9.61 8.76 1.85
C VAL A 72 -8.20 9.29 1.63
N PHE A 73 -8.01 10.25 0.71
CA PHE A 73 -6.71 10.92 0.51
C PHE A 73 -6.24 11.67 1.76
N ASN A 74 -7.14 12.39 2.44
CA ASN A 74 -6.81 13.08 3.69
C ASN A 74 -6.45 12.09 4.80
N ILE A 75 -7.24 11.03 4.97
CA ILE A 75 -6.93 9.95 5.93
C ILE A 75 -5.57 9.32 5.59
N SER A 76 -5.27 9.06 4.31
CA SER A 76 -3.98 8.52 3.86
C SER A 76 -2.80 9.41 4.30
N ASN A 77 -2.95 10.73 4.17
CA ASN A 77 -1.91 11.68 4.58
C ASN A 77 -1.72 11.71 6.10
N ILE A 78 -2.82 11.69 6.86
CA ILE A 78 -2.79 11.63 8.33
C ILE A 78 -2.16 10.32 8.79
N ALA A 79 -2.60 9.19 8.24
CA ALA A 79 -2.06 7.86 8.52
C ALA A 79 -0.55 7.80 8.25
N SER A 80 -0.10 8.28 7.08
CA SER A 80 1.32 8.31 6.71
C SER A 80 2.17 9.09 7.72
N LYS A 81 1.73 10.29 8.12
CA LYS A 81 2.43 11.11 9.11
C LYS A 81 2.44 10.43 10.49
N THR A 82 1.28 9.98 10.95
CA THR A 82 1.07 9.43 12.29
C THR A 82 1.84 8.14 12.49
N VAL A 83 1.70 7.21 11.54
CA VAL A 83 2.43 5.94 11.58
C VAL A 83 3.93 6.19 11.53
N LYS A 84 4.42 7.12 10.69
CA LYS A 84 5.85 7.48 10.70
C LYS A 84 6.32 8.04 12.04
N GLN A 85 5.50 8.84 12.73
CA GLN A 85 5.84 9.34 14.06
C GLN A 85 5.87 8.21 15.10
N TYR A 86 4.87 7.31 15.07
CA TYR A 86 4.79 6.16 15.97
C TYR A 86 5.96 5.20 15.75
N TYR A 87 6.24 4.91 14.49
CA TYR A 87 7.35 4.08 14.03
C TYR A 87 8.71 4.59 14.55
N ASN A 88 8.88 5.91 14.71
CA ASN A 88 10.10 6.51 15.27
C ASN A 88 10.05 6.73 16.79
N GLY A 89 9.00 6.25 17.47
CA GLY A 89 8.80 6.44 18.91
C GLY A 89 8.48 7.89 19.32
N ALA A 90 8.06 8.73 18.37
CA ALA A 90 7.78 10.16 18.63
C ALA A 90 6.37 10.40 19.19
N ILE A 91 5.46 9.43 19.04
CA ILE A 91 4.13 9.43 19.65
C ILE A 91 3.90 8.08 20.33
N SER A 92 3.01 8.09 21.32
CA SER A 92 2.56 6.92 22.05
C SER A 92 1.49 6.12 21.30
N GLN A 93 1.21 4.90 21.79
CA GLN A 93 0.10 4.09 21.29
C GLN A 93 -1.27 4.75 21.51
N GLU A 94 -1.42 5.50 22.60
CA GLU A 94 -2.66 6.25 22.89
C GLU A 94 -2.86 7.39 21.89
N GLU A 95 -1.79 8.11 21.52
CA GLU A 95 -1.86 9.13 20.47
C GLU A 95 -2.18 8.50 19.09
N LEU A 96 -1.59 7.34 18.78
CA LEU A 96 -1.93 6.59 17.56
C LEU A 96 -3.43 6.24 17.52
N LYS A 97 -3.97 5.73 18.63
CA LYS A 97 -5.39 5.39 18.78
C LYS A 97 -6.29 6.60 18.64
N ASN A 98 -5.96 7.72 19.28
CA ASN A 98 -6.74 8.95 19.20
C ASN A 98 -6.82 9.46 17.76
N THR A 99 -5.69 9.49 17.05
CA THR A 99 -5.69 9.89 15.62
C THR A 99 -6.45 8.88 14.74
N TYR A 100 -6.39 7.60 15.05
CA TYR A 100 -7.19 6.58 14.37
C TYR A 100 -8.70 6.85 14.53
N GLN A 101 -9.14 7.17 15.76
CA GLN A 101 -10.53 7.51 16.05
C GLN A 101 -10.96 8.79 15.32
N GLU A 102 -10.14 9.84 15.32
CA GLU A 102 -10.41 11.06 14.54
C GLU A 102 -10.59 10.78 13.04
N CYS A 103 -9.82 9.84 12.48
CA CYS A 103 -9.98 9.42 11.09
C CYS A 103 -11.30 8.67 10.85
N CYS A 104 -11.76 7.87 11.83
CA CYS A 104 -13.06 7.21 11.76
C CYS A 104 -14.19 8.25 11.77
N ASP A 105 -14.11 9.24 12.67
CA ASP A 105 -15.09 10.32 12.77
C ASP A 105 -15.12 11.17 11.48
N MET A 106 -13.95 11.48 10.91
CA MET A 106 -13.85 12.15 9.60
C MET A 106 -14.56 11.38 8.49
N TYR A 107 -14.41 10.05 8.47
CA TYR A 107 -15.07 9.20 7.49
C TYR A 107 -16.59 9.19 7.68
N LEU A 108 -17.05 9.08 8.93
CA LEU A 108 -18.47 9.09 9.27
C LEU A 108 -19.12 10.44 8.94
N GLU A 109 -18.47 11.55 9.23
CA GLU A 109 -18.93 12.89 8.82
C GLU A 109 -19.05 13.01 7.29
N MET A 110 -18.12 12.43 6.54
CA MET A 110 -18.20 12.41 5.08
C MET A 110 -19.43 11.62 4.61
N LEU A 111 -19.69 10.45 5.20
CA LEU A 111 -20.90 9.68 4.88
C LEU A 111 -22.17 10.50 5.14
N GLU A 112 -22.26 11.16 6.29
CA GLU A 112 -23.41 12.01 6.64
C GLU A 112 -23.59 13.17 5.64
N LYS A 113 -22.50 13.88 5.30
CA LYS A 113 -22.51 14.94 4.28
C LYS A 113 -22.89 14.42 2.89
N SER A 114 -22.60 13.16 2.59
CA SER A 114 -23.02 12.47 1.37
C SER A 114 -24.45 11.90 1.41
N GLY A 115 -25.18 12.07 2.52
CA GLY A 115 -26.53 11.53 2.69
C GLY A 115 -26.61 10.04 2.94
N ILE A 116 -25.50 9.44 3.37
CA ILE A 116 -25.43 8.06 3.84
C ILE A 116 -25.56 8.09 5.37
N ASP A 117 -26.45 7.27 5.93
CA ASP A 117 -26.65 7.21 7.38
C ASP A 117 -25.40 6.67 8.09
N ALA A 118 -24.67 7.58 8.73
CA ALA A 118 -23.45 7.31 9.48
C ALA A 118 -23.70 6.56 10.80
N THR A 119 -24.96 6.50 11.27
CA THR A 119 -25.30 5.85 12.55
C THR A 119 -25.44 4.34 12.45
N THR A 120 -25.60 3.82 11.23
CA THR A 120 -25.73 2.39 10.97
C THR A 120 -24.45 1.61 11.28
N ASP A 121 -24.62 0.36 11.70
CA ASP A 121 -23.50 -0.55 11.97
C ASP A 121 -22.60 -0.74 10.75
N LYS A 122 -23.21 -0.81 9.56
CA LYS A 122 -22.49 -0.92 8.29
C LYS A 122 -21.60 0.28 8.00
N SER A 123 -22.07 1.50 8.29
CA SER A 123 -21.28 2.72 8.11
C SER A 123 -20.10 2.78 9.08
N LYS A 124 -20.33 2.41 10.35
CA LYS A 124 -19.28 2.35 11.37
C LYS A 124 -18.24 1.27 11.07
N GLN A 125 -18.67 0.07 10.68
CA GLN A 125 -17.76 -0.98 10.20
C GLN A 125 -16.91 -0.47 9.04
N ARG A 126 -17.53 0.15 8.03
CA ARG A 126 -16.81 0.69 6.87
C ARG A 126 -15.79 1.75 7.28
N ALA A 127 -16.12 2.62 8.23
CA ALA A 127 -15.19 3.63 8.75
C ALA A 127 -13.99 2.96 9.43
N VAL A 128 -14.21 2.06 10.38
CA VAL A 128 -13.12 1.36 11.09
C VAL A 128 -12.23 0.61 10.11
N MET A 129 -12.81 -0.19 9.21
CA MET A 129 -12.04 -1.00 8.27
C MET A 129 -11.30 -0.17 7.23
N LYS A 130 -11.90 0.93 6.75
CA LYS A 130 -11.23 1.78 5.77
C LYS A 130 -10.03 2.50 6.39
N VAL A 131 -10.16 2.98 7.63
CA VAL A 131 -9.06 3.61 8.34
C VAL A 131 -7.94 2.60 8.63
N PHE A 132 -8.28 1.35 9.00
CA PHE A 132 -7.28 0.28 9.17
C PHE A 132 -6.44 0.09 7.91
N GLU A 133 -7.09 -0.04 6.75
CA GLU A 133 -6.41 -0.21 5.46
C GLU A 133 -5.38 0.91 5.20
N GLU A 134 -5.74 2.17 5.49
CA GLU A 134 -4.85 3.33 5.28
C GLU A 134 -3.65 3.34 6.24
N PHE A 135 -3.88 3.01 7.52
CA PHE A 135 -2.83 2.95 8.52
C PHE A 135 -1.87 1.79 8.27
N GLN A 136 -2.40 0.61 7.95
CA GLN A 136 -1.59 -0.57 7.65
C GLN A 136 -0.80 -0.40 6.34
N PHE A 137 -1.39 0.22 5.31
CA PHE A 137 -0.66 0.57 4.10
C PHE A 137 0.52 1.52 4.41
N SER A 138 0.28 2.54 5.24
CA SER A 138 1.30 3.49 5.69
C SER A 138 2.40 2.85 6.54
N ASN A 139 2.05 1.85 7.35
CA ASN A 139 2.98 1.04 8.15
C ASN A 139 3.97 0.28 7.23
N CYS A 140 3.44 -0.47 6.26
CA CYS A 140 4.25 -1.21 5.29
C CYS A 140 5.15 -0.29 4.47
N ILE A 141 4.64 0.86 4.01
CA ILE A 141 5.47 1.87 3.30
C ILE A 141 6.59 2.41 4.19
N SER A 142 6.31 2.68 5.46
CA SER A 142 7.31 3.22 6.39
C SER A 142 8.47 2.24 6.59
N GLY A 143 8.17 0.95 6.78
CA GLY A 143 9.20 -0.09 6.87
C GLY A 143 10.05 -0.22 5.60
N VAL A 144 9.41 -0.26 4.41
CA VAL A 144 10.14 -0.34 3.13
C VAL A 144 10.98 0.92 2.87
N ASN A 145 10.51 2.09 3.26
CA ASN A 145 11.29 3.34 3.16
C ASN A 145 12.51 3.33 4.09
N GLU A 146 12.41 2.75 5.28
CA GLU A 146 13.56 2.58 6.17
C GLU A 146 14.58 1.62 5.56
N CYS A 147 14.14 0.48 4.99
CA CYS A 147 15.00 -0.40 4.21
C CYS A 147 15.70 0.37 3.08
N SER A 148 14.96 1.19 2.35
CA SER A 148 15.47 2.00 1.24
C SER A 148 16.53 3.00 1.70
N SER A 149 16.37 3.62 2.88
CA SER A 149 17.34 4.56 3.43
C SER A 149 18.63 3.86 3.87
N ILE A 150 18.54 2.65 4.41
CA ILE A 150 19.71 1.82 4.74
C ILE A 150 20.39 1.36 3.45
N ALA A 151 19.62 0.95 2.45
CA ALA A 151 20.11 0.54 1.14
C ALA A 151 20.99 1.62 0.50
N ASP A 152 20.58 2.89 0.55
CA ASP A 152 21.39 4.00 0.01
C ASP A 152 22.77 4.06 0.67
N LYS A 153 22.82 3.95 2.00
CA LYS A 153 24.06 4.05 2.77
C LYS A 153 25.02 2.93 2.39
N ILE A 154 24.51 1.71 2.26
CA ILE A 154 25.29 0.55 1.82
C ILE A 154 25.74 0.75 0.37
N ALA A 155 24.86 1.23 -0.51
CA ALA A 155 25.16 1.44 -1.91
C ALA A 155 26.27 2.47 -2.16
N LEU A 156 26.44 3.47 -1.27
CA LEU A 156 27.56 4.42 -1.33
C LEU A 156 28.92 3.72 -1.25
N GLU A 157 29.04 2.62 -0.48
CA GLU A 157 30.27 1.82 -0.40
C GLU A 157 30.63 1.17 -1.75
N TYR A 158 29.64 0.98 -2.63
CA TYR A 158 29.77 0.39 -3.96
C TYR A 158 29.64 1.44 -5.07
N GLY A 159 29.99 2.70 -4.78
CA GLY A 159 30.11 3.75 -5.79
C GLY A 159 28.78 4.34 -6.27
N TYR A 160 27.69 4.18 -5.52
CA TYR A 160 26.47 4.94 -5.77
C TYR A 160 26.70 6.44 -5.55
N THR A 161 26.24 7.28 -6.48
CA THR A 161 26.45 8.75 -6.45
C THR A 161 25.24 9.53 -5.96
N GLY A 162 24.18 8.88 -5.49
CA GLY A 162 22.96 9.57 -5.03
C GLY A 162 21.97 9.94 -6.15
N GLU A 163 22.38 9.91 -7.42
CA GLU A 163 21.58 10.48 -8.52
C GLU A 163 20.55 9.50 -9.11
N PHE A 164 20.76 8.18 -9.02
CA PHE A 164 19.89 7.18 -9.67
C PHE A 164 19.68 5.92 -8.82
N ARG A 165 18.63 5.89 -7.99
CA ARG A 165 18.24 4.70 -7.18
C ARG A 165 17.59 3.62 -8.04
N HIS A 166 18.35 2.85 -8.81
CA HIS A 166 17.72 1.88 -9.71
C HIS A 166 18.49 0.58 -9.88
N ASP A 167 19.44 0.22 -9.02
CA ASP A 167 20.18 -1.03 -9.21
C ASP A 167 20.54 -1.75 -7.91
N TYR A 168 19.88 -1.42 -6.79
CA TYR A 168 20.05 -2.12 -5.52
C TYR A 168 18.77 -2.20 -4.71
N VAL A 169 18.72 -3.17 -3.80
CA VAL A 169 17.65 -3.40 -2.84
C VAL A 169 18.23 -3.86 -1.50
N TYR A 170 17.50 -3.62 -0.42
CA TYR A 170 17.84 -4.07 0.92
C TYR A 170 16.60 -4.61 1.62
N TYR A 171 16.79 -5.67 2.41
CA TYR A 171 15.79 -6.31 3.25
C TYR A 171 16.35 -6.44 4.67
N ASP A 172 15.49 -6.19 5.67
CA ASP A 172 15.84 -6.29 7.08
C ASP A 172 14.69 -6.94 7.87
N ALA A 173 15.00 -8.06 8.54
CA ALA A 173 14.05 -8.77 9.37
C ALA A 173 13.63 -7.97 10.60
N ASP A 174 14.52 -7.13 11.16
CA ASP A 174 14.19 -6.31 12.32
C ASP A 174 13.10 -5.29 11.96
N ILE A 175 13.16 -4.75 10.74
CA ILE A 175 12.15 -3.85 10.18
C ILE A 175 10.85 -4.61 9.91
N TYR A 176 10.92 -5.83 9.34
CA TYR A 176 9.75 -6.69 9.18
C TYR A 176 9.02 -6.92 10.50
N TYR A 177 9.73 -7.32 11.55
CA TYR A 177 9.14 -7.59 12.86
C TYR A 177 8.61 -6.33 13.54
N LYS A 178 9.24 -5.17 13.30
CA LYS A 178 8.71 -3.88 13.75
C LYS A 178 7.40 -3.53 13.04
N THR A 179 7.31 -3.72 11.72
CA THR A 179 6.05 -3.56 10.98
C THR A 179 4.97 -4.51 11.48
N LYS A 180 5.32 -5.77 11.83
CA LYS A 180 4.40 -6.73 12.46
C LYS A 180 3.92 -6.30 13.85
N SER A 181 4.80 -5.75 14.68
CA SER A 181 4.41 -5.22 15.98
C SER A 181 3.38 -4.09 15.85
N ILE A 182 3.59 -3.16 14.91
CA ILE A 182 2.67 -2.05 14.66
C ILE A 182 1.35 -2.55 14.06
N GLU A 183 1.38 -3.56 13.19
CA GLU A 183 0.17 -4.24 12.68
C GLU A 183 -0.65 -4.81 13.85
N GLY A 184 0.01 -5.42 14.85
CA GLY A 184 -0.63 -5.89 16.09
C GLY A 184 -1.29 -4.77 16.88
N ASP A 185 -0.60 -3.63 17.06
CA ASP A 185 -1.16 -2.46 17.75
C ASP A 185 -2.39 -1.90 17.02
N LEU A 186 -2.33 -1.81 15.69
CA LEU A 186 -3.46 -1.37 14.86
C LEU A 186 -4.65 -2.34 14.96
N SER A 187 -4.37 -3.65 15.00
CA SER A 187 -5.41 -4.67 15.16
C SER A 187 -6.12 -4.55 16.51
N HIS A 188 -5.36 -4.30 17.58
CA HIS A 188 -5.92 -4.02 18.89
C HIS A 188 -6.79 -2.75 18.90
N ILE A 189 -6.36 -1.68 18.24
CA ILE A 189 -7.17 -0.46 18.08
C ILE A 189 -8.48 -0.77 17.34
N VAL A 190 -8.45 -1.56 16.28
CA VAL A 190 -9.66 -2.00 15.57
C VAL A 190 -10.63 -2.72 16.51
N GLU A 191 -10.15 -3.69 17.30
CA GLU A 191 -10.99 -4.39 18.27
C GLU A 191 -11.66 -3.45 19.28
N GLU A 192 -10.91 -2.47 19.80
CA GLU A 192 -11.44 -1.46 20.72
C GLU A 192 -12.49 -0.56 20.05
N MET A 193 -12.28 -0.18 18.80
CA MET A 193 -13.24 0.62 18.02
C MET A 193 -14.53 -0.16 17.75
N LEU A 194 -14.42 -1.45 17.39
CA LEU A 194 -15.59 -2.33 17.20
C LEU A 194 -16.39 -2.46 18.51
N LYS A 195 -15.72 -2.65 19.65
CA LYS A 195 -16.36 -2.68 20.99
C LYS A 195 -17.05 -1.35 21.31
N THR A 196 -16.40 -0.22 21.05
CA THR A 196 -16.92 1.13 21.28
C THR A 196 -18.19 1.38 20.47
N TYR A 197 -18.20 0.94 19.21
CA TYR A 197 -19.35 1.03 18.32
C TYR A 197 -20.39 -0.08 18.52
N LYS A 198 -20.14 -1.04 19.42
CA LYS A 198 -21.00 -2.21 19.70
C LYS A 198 -21.26 -3.07 18.47
N LEU A 199 -20.24 -3.22 17.62
CA LEU A 199 -20.29 -4.02 16.41
C LEU A 199 -19.88 -5.47 16.74
N ASP A 200 -20.73 -6.42 16.36
CA ASP A 200 -20.45 -7.85 16.50
C ASP A 200 -19.76 -8.36 15.22
N LEU A 201 -18.43 -8.20 15.17
CA LEU A 201 -17.59 -8.57 14.03
C LEU A 201 -16.33 -9.27 14.51
N ASP A 202 -15.88 -10.23 13.71
CA ASP A 202 -14.59 -10.89 13.88
C ASP A 202 -13.48 -10.00 13.30
N ALA A 203 -12.81 -9.25 14.18
CA ALA A 203 -11.77 -8.30 13.79
C ALA A 203 -10.63 -8.96 13.03
N GLU A 204 -10.19 -10.14 13.48
CA GLU A 204 -9.06 -10.87 12.90
C GLU A 204 -9.37 -11.26 11.46
N LYS A 205 -10.57 -11.81 11.23
CA LYS A 205 -11.01 -12.19 9.90
C LYS A 205 -11.11 -10.98 8.96
N GLU A 206 -11.75 -9.89 9.40
CA GLU A 206 -11.92 -8.69 8.56
C GLU A 206 -10.58 -8.06 8.21
N ILE A 207 -9.65 -7.98 9.17
CA ILE A 207 -8.29 -7.49 8.94
C ILE A 207 -7.55 -8.34 7.91
N GLU A 208 -7.62 -9.67 8.03
CA GLU A 208 -6.97 -10.58 7.11
C GLU A 208 -7.56 -10.50 5.69
N ASP A 209 -8.89 -10.35 5.60
CA ASP A 209 -9.58 -10.15 4.32
C ASP A 209 -9.14 -8.83 3.64
N ILE A 210 -9.01 -7.74 4.41
CA ILE A 210 -8.48 -6.45 3.89
C ILE A 210 -7.03 -6.62 3.43
N LYS A 211 -6.20 -7.31 4.22
CA LYS A 211 -4.78 -7.51 3.89
C LYS A 211 -4.60 -8.22 2.55
N LYS A 212 -5.43 -9.22 2.25
CA LYS A 212 -5.35 -10.02 1.03
C LYS A 212 -6.05 -9.41 -0.18
N ASN A 213 -7.21 -8.76 0.03
CA ASN A 213 -8.10 -8.34 -1.06
C ASN A 213 -8.08 -6.84 -1.35
N THR A 214 -7.19 -6.08 -0.72
CA THR A 214 -6.99 -4.66 -1.04
C THR A 214 -6.58 -4.46 -2.50
N THR A 215 -7.11 -3.42 -3.14
CA THR A 215 -6.70 -3.01 -4.50
C THR A 215 -5.48 -2.09 -4.49
N ARG A 216 -4.89 -1.81 -3.32
CA ARG A 216 -3.78 -0.85 -3.19
C ARG A 216 -2.41 -1.42 -3.50
N CYS A 217 -2.24 -2.73 -3.39
CA CYS A 217 -0.96 -3.38 -3.60
C CYS A 217 -1.17 -4.79 -4.14
N ASP A 218 -0.54 -5.09 -5.27
CA ASP A 218 -0.39 -6.47 -5.72
C ASP A 218 0.40 -7.22 -4.63
N GLY A 219 -0.12 -8.35 -4.13
CA GLY A 219 0.45 -9.06 -2.99
C GLY A 219 -0.01 -8.60 -1.60
N GLY A 220 -1.01 -7.71 -1.52
CA GLY A 220 -1.65 -7.30 -0.28
C GLY A 220 -0.93 -6.20 0.50
N ILE A 221 -1.57 -5.68 1.56
CA ILE A 221 -0.98 -4.64 2.45
C ILE A 221 -0.09 -5.26 3.55
N THR A 222 0.84 -6.12 3.16
CA THR A 222 1.85 -6.72 4.05
C THR A 222 3.23 -6.12 3.77
N PHE A 223 4.16 -6.26 4.73
CA PHE A 223 5.54 -5.81 4.52
C PHE A 223 6.18 -6.50 3.31
N HIS A 224 6.07 -7.82 3.20
CA HIS A 224 6.62 -8.58 2.08
C HIS A 224 5.95 -8.26 0.75
N GLY A 225 4.62 -8.14 0.74
CA GLY A 225 3.89 -7.68 -0.44
C GLY A 225 4.43 -6.34 -0.93
N ARG A 226 4.53 -5.35 -0.02
CA ARG A 226 5.03 -4.02 -0.39
C ARG A 226 6.52 -4.00 -0.77
N TRP A 227 7.35 -4.78 -0.08
CA TRP A 227 8.76 -4.89 -0.36
C TRP A 227 9.01 -5.56 -1.72
N SER A 228 8.31 -6.65 -2.02
CA SER A 228 8.45 -7.39 -3.28
C SER A 228 7.85 -6.59 -4.42
N THR A 229 6.54 -6.36 -4.46
CA THR A 229 5.87 -5.76 -5.63
C THR A 229 6.13 -4.27 -5.73
N GLY A 230 6.09 -3.54 -4.62
CA GLY A 230 6.23 -2.09 -4.62
C GLY A 230 7.67 -1.60 -4.83
N TYR A 231 8.67 -2.39 -4.45
CA TYR A 231 10.05 -1.93 -4.37
C TYR A 231 11.03 -2.82 -5.16
N ALA A 232 11.17 -4.10 -4.83
CA ALA A 232 12.20 -4.95 -5.42
C ALA A 232 11.89 -5.40 -6.86
N GLU A 233 10.67 -5.89 -7.09
CA GLU A 233 10.22 -6.49 -8.34
C GLU A 233 9.73 -5.43 -9.33
N CYS A 234 8.74 -4.60 -9.00
CA CYS A 234 8.24 -3.60 -9.98
C CYS A 234 9.00 -2.27 -9.90
N GLY A 235 9.53 -1.90 -8.74
CA GLY A 235 10.22 -0.62 -8.53
C GLY A 235 11.64 -0.62 -9.13
N VAL A 236 12.51 -1.47 -8.60
CA VAL A 236 13.92 -1.57 -8.99
C VAL A 236 14.12 -2.59 -10.13
N ASN A 237 13.23 -3.59 -10.24
CA ASN A 237 13.24 -4.61 -11.29
C ASN A 237 14.50 -5.48 -11.31
N ILE A 238 14.97 -5.87 -10.12
CA ILE A 238 16.21 -6.66 -9.98
C ILE A 238 16.11 -7.84 -9.02
N CYS A 239 15.08 -7.90 -8.17
CA CYS A 239 14.96 -8.96 -7.18
C CYS A 239 13.51 -9.36 -7.02
N HIS A 240 13.31 -10.65 -6.78
CA HIS A 240 12.00 -11.26 -6.56
C HIS A 240 12.05 -12.16 -5.33
N MET A 241 11.04 -12.05 -4.48
CA MET A 241 10.79 -12.96 -3.37
C MET A 241 9.86 -14.08 -3.84
N VAL A 242 10.28 -15.34 -3.71
CA VAL A 242 9.52 -16.51 -4.19
C VAL A 242 8.22 -16.72 -3.41
N SER A 243 8.25 -16.45 -2.10
CA SER A 243 7.16 -16.61 -1.16
C SER A 243 7.10 -15.39 -0.24
N ILE A 244 6.02 -14.63 -0.33
CA ILE A 244 5.78 -13.46 0.54
C ILE A 244 5.21 -13.85 1.92
N GLU A 245 4.86 -15.12 2.13
CA GLU A 245 4.25 -15.63 3.36
C GLU A 245 5.28 -16.16 4.37
N GLU A 246 6.50 -16.46 3.91
CA GLU A 246 7.54 -17.02 4.78
C GLU A 246 8.13 -15.95 5.70
N GLU A 247 8.15 -16.20 7.01
CA GLU A 247 8.73 -15.27 7.98
C GLU A 247 10.26 -15.32 7.97
N PRO A 248 10.96 -14.17 8.03
CA PRO A 248 12.42 -14.13 8.07
C PRO A 248 12.98 -14.62 9.41
N PRO A 249 14.16 -15.25 9.45
CA PRO A 249 14.90 -15.45 10.70
C PRO A 249 15.22 -14.10 11.38
N ALA A 250 15.13 -14.05 12.71
CA ALA A 250 15.46 -12.84 13.47
C ALA A 250 16.88 -12.32 13.18
N GLY A 251 17.02 -11.01 12.98
CA GLY A 251 18.29 -10.37 12.63
C GLY A 251 18.78 -10.62 11.20
N PHE A 252 18.02 -11.35 10.36
CA PHE A 252 18.37 -11.56 8.96
C PHE A 252 18.38 -10.24 8.18
N LYS A 253 19.44 -10.03 7.40
CA LYS A 253 19.62 -8.86 6.55
C LYS A 253 20.13 -9.30 5.19
N PHE A 254 19.64 -8.64 4.15
CA PHE A 254 20.00 -8.95 2.77
C PHE A 254 20.17 -7.66 1.99
N PHE A 255 21.29 -7.53 1.30
CA PHE A 255 21.52 -6.45 0.34
C PHE A 255 21.91 -7.04 -0.99
N TYR A 256 21.37 -6.48 -2.06
CA TYR A 256 21.77 -6.80 -3.40
C TYR A 256 21.98 -5.53 -4.20
N LYS A 257 23.08 -5.47 -4.95
CA LYS A 257 23.31 -4.47 -5.98
C LYS A 257 23.79 -5.12 -7.28
N GLU A 258 23.16 -4.74 -8.39
CA GLU A 258 23.41 -5.26 -9.73
C GLU A 258 24.87 -5.07 -10.15
N ARG A 259 25.45 -3.90 -9.80
CA ARG A 259 26.84 -3.54 -10.14
C ARG A 259 27.64 -3.26 -8.89
N LYS A 260 28.65 -4.09 -8.62
CA LYS A 260 29.56 -3.94 -7.49
C LYS A 260 30.46 -2.71 -7.63
N TYR A 261 30.92 -2.42 -8.85
CA TYR A 261 31.93 -1.38 -9.09
C TYR A 261 31.33 -0.17 -9.82
N PRO A 262 31.79 1.05 -9.51
CA PRO A 262 31.36 2.25 -10.22
C PRO A 262 31.72 2.20 -11.71
N VAL A 263 30.92 2.88 -12.53
CA VAL A 263 31.16 3.01 -13.97
C VAL A 263 32.51 3.69 -14.21
N GLY A 264 33.33 3.11 -15.07
CA GLY A 264 34.67 3.63 -15.39
C GLY A 264 35.79 3.15 -14.46
N THR A 265 35.49 2.27 -13.49
CA THR A 265 36.53 1.55 -12.72
C THR A 265 37.44 0.81 -13.69
N LYS A 266 38.75 1.10 -13.62
CA LYS A 266 39.77 0.43 -14.44
C LYS A 266 40.27 -0.81 -13.71
N PHE A 267 40.07 -1.96 -14.33
CA PHE A 267 40.66 -3.22 -13.88
C PHE A 267 42.01 -3.41 -14.56
N GLY A 268 43.01 -3.87 -13.83
CA GLY A 268 44.34 -4.13 -14.37
C GLY A 268 44.40 -5.47 -15.12
N GLY A 269 45.31 -5.60 -16.09
CA GLY A 269 45.61 -6.88 -16.74
C GLY A 269 44.47 -7.44 -17.62
N ASN A 270 44.52 -8.75 -17.88
CA ASN A 270 43.55 -9.52 -18.69
C ASN A 270 42.16 -9.67 -18.03
N ASP A 271 41.83 -8.89 -16.99
CA ASP A 271 40.53 -8.95 -16.31
C ASP A 271 39.46 -8.23 -17.14
N THR A 272 38.70 -9.01 -17.90
CA THR A 272 37.64 -8.51 -18.79
C THR A 272 36.24 -8.64 -18.20
N THR A 273 36.07 -9.18 -17.00
CA THR A 273 34.76 -9.58 -16.47
C THR A 273 34.44 -9.04 -15.08
N SER A 274 35.41 -8.56 -14.30
CA SER A 274 35.14 -8.03 -12.95
C SER A 274 34.17 -6.84 -12.92
N TRP A 275 34.15 -6.02 -13.97
CA TRP A 275 33.19 -4.90 -14.11
C TRP A 275 31.73 -5.35 -14.20
N GLN A 276 31.49 -6.64 -14.51
CA GLN A 276 30.16 -7.23 -14.66
C GLN A 276 29.58 -7.75 -13.35
N LYS A 277 30.39 -7.86 -12.30
CA LYS A 277 29.98 -8.48 -11.05
C LYS A 277 28.93 -7.66 -10.32
N GLY A 278 27.88 -8.34 -9.86
CA GLY A 278 27.00 -7.83 -8.81
C GLY A 278 27.57 -8.16 -7.43
N VAL A 279 26.93 -7.63 -6.39
CA VAL A 279 27.29 -7.92 -5.01
C VAL A 279 26.06 -8.31 -4.20
N LEU A 280 26.19 -9.38 -3.42
CA LEU A 280 25.26 -9.76 -2.36
C LEU A 280 25.92 -9.62 -1.01
N LEU A 281 25.16 -9.10 -0.05
CA LEU A 281 25.55 -9.06 1.35
C LEU A 281 24.48 -9.73 2.21
N THR A 282 24.93 -10.46 3.22
CA THR A 282 24.10 -10.91 4.33
C THR A 282 24.85 -10.76 5.65
N TRP A 283 24.16 -10.90 6.77
CA TRP A 283 24.72 -10.71 8.10
C TRP A 283 24.51 -11.95 8.95
N MET A 284 25.57 -12.39 9.64
CA MET A 284 25.54 -13.41 10.68
C MET A 284 25.91 -12.74 12.01
N GLY A 285 24.88 -12.32 12.76
CA GLY A 285 25.06 -11.41 13.89
C GLY A 285 25.73 -10.10 13.43
N ASN A 286 26.86 -9.75 14.04
CA ASN A 286 27.61 -8.53 13.68
C ASN A 286 28.54 -8.70 12.47
N LYS A 287 28.66 -9.92 11.92
CA LYS A 287 29.57 -10.20 10.81
C LYS A 287 28.85 -10.00 9.47
N ARG A 288 29.36 -9.08 8.66
CA ARG A 288 28.95 -8.93 7.25
C ARG A 288 29.64 -9.98 6.38
N ILE A 289 28.87 -10.69 5.56
CA ILE A 289 29.32 -11.69 4.61
C ILE A 289 29.00 -11.18 3.21
N GLU A 290 30.01 -11.18 2.35
CA GLU A 290 29.91 -10.68 0.98
C GLU A 290 30.18 -11.81 -0.01
N THR A 291 29.40 -11.87 -1.09
CA THR A 291 29.69 -12.72 -2.25
C THR A 291 29.46 -11.97 -3.55
N ASP A 292 30.30 -12.25 -4.55
CA ASP A 292 30.14 -11.72 -5.90
C ASP A 292 29.02 -12.49 -6.62
N ILE A 293 28.21 -11.78 -7.41
CA ILE A 293 27.30 -12.39 -8.38
C ILE A 293 27.98 -12.38 -9.74
N PRO A 294 28.24 -13.55 -10.35
CA PRO A 294 28.96 -13.64 -11.62
C PRO A 294 28.02 -13.42 -12.82
N PHE A 295 27.41 -12.23 -12.93
CA PHE A 295 26.63 -11.90 -14.13
C PHE A 295 27.53 -11.96 -15.37
N ASN A 296 27.02 -12.57 -16.45
CA ASN A 296 27.68 -12.60 -17.76
C ASN A 296 26.90 -11.72 -18.75
N TYR A 297 27.31 -10.46 -18.90
CA TYR A 297 26.68 -9.55 -19.86
C TYR A 297 27.20 -9.81 -21.28
N SER A 298 26.49 -10.64 -22.06
CA SER A 298 26.53 -10.82 -23.53
C SER A 298 27.87 -10.69 -24.29
N ARG A 299 29.02 -10.78 -23.62
CA ARG A 299 30.38 -10.58 -24.18
C ARG A 299 31.41 -11.57 -23.62
N CYS A 300 31.00 -12.53 -22.77
CA CYS A 300 31.90 -13.57 -22.26
C CYS A 300 31.41 -14.95 -22.71
N ASP A 301 32.35 -15.83 -23.06
CA ASP A 301 32.06 -17.20 -23.45
C ASP A 301 31.46 -18.00 -22.28
N GLY A 302 30.29 -18.61 -22.48
CA GLY A 302 29.54 -19.38 -21.49
C GLY A 302 28.02 -19.12 -21.57
N PRO A 303 27.18 -19.94 -20.90
CA PRO A 303 25.75 -19.67 -20.81
C PRO A 303 25.51 -18.32 -20.10
N ILE A 304 24.67 -17.48 -20.71
CA ILE A 304 24.23 -16.21 -20.14
C ILE A 304 23.40 -16.54 -18.89
N ALA A 305 23.96 -16.27 -17.71
CA ALA A 305 23.26 -16.37 -16.43
C ALA A 305 22.88 -14.95 -15.98
N GLU A 306 21.62 -14.58 -16.19
CA GLU A 306 21.07 -13.27 -15.83
C GLU A 306 20.23 -13.31 -14.55
N PHE A 307 20.07 -14.50 -13.97
CA PHE A 307 19.22 -14.81 -12.83
C PHE A 307 19.94 -15.81 -11.91
N PHE A 308 19.93 -15.54 -10.61
CA PHE A 308 20.56 -16.37 -9.60
C PHE A 308 19.69 -16.46 -8.35
N ASN A 309 19.65 -17.62 -7.72
CA ASN A 309 19.11 -17.76 -6.38
C ASN A 309 20.16 -17.33 -5.34
N ALA A 310 19.77 -16.49 -4.38
CA ALA A 310 20.70 -15.98 -3.37
C ALA A 310 21.20 -17.09 -2.43
N GLY A 311 20.35 -18.06 -2.10
CA GLY A 311 20.73 -19.22 -1.29
C GLY A 311 21.81 -20.07 -1.96
N GLU A 312 21.71 -20.33 -3.26
CA GLU A 312 22.74 -21.07 -4.01
C GLU A 312 24.10 -20.34 -4.06
N LEU A 313 24.09 -19.01 -4.14
CA LEU A 313 25.31 -18.19 -4.13
C LEU A 313 26.00 -18.25 -2.78
N PHE A 314 25.24 -18.09 -1.68
CA PHE A 314 25.78 -18.17 -0.33
C PHE A 314 26.05 -19.60 0.14
N GLY A 315 25.41 -20.62 -0.44
CA GLY A 315 25.66 -22.03 -0.10
C GLY A 315 27.09 -22.50 -0.39
N ARG A 316 27.85 -21.71 -1.16
CA ARG A 316 29.29 -21.92 -1.44
C ARG A 316 30.20 -21.33 -0.36
N VAL A 317 29.65 -20.51 0.54
CA VAL A 317 30.39 -19.87 1.63
C VAL A 317 30.43 -20.83 2.82
N GLU A 318 31.64 -21.19 3.25
CA GLU A 318 31.84 -22.10 4.37
C GLU A 318 31.34 -21.49 5.70
N GLY A 319 30.65 -22.30 6.49
CA GLY A 319 30.16 -21.90 7.81
C GLY A 319 28.91 -21.02 7.81
N MET A 320 28.19 -20.92 6.68
CA MET A 320 26.89 -20.24 6.63
C MET A 320 25.87 -20.90 7.56
N ASP A 321 25.13 -20.07 8.29
CA ASP A 321 24.01 -20.52 9.10
C ASP A 321 22.90 -21.11 8.23
N ARG A 322 22.39 -22.28 8.62
CA ARG A 322 21.39 -23.03 7.83
C ARG A 322 20.05 -22.32 7.76
N SER A 323 19.64 -21.59 8.81
CA SER A 323 18.37 -20.86 8.80
C SER A 323 18.44 -19.64 7.89
N ILE A 324 19.56 -18.92 7.91
CA ILE A 324 19.82 -17.80 6.99
C ILE A 324 19.87 -18.32 5.55
N LEU A 325 20.57 -19.43 5.30
CA LEU A 325 20.65 -20.04 3.99
C LEU A 325 19.28 -20.51 3.48
N ALA A 326 18.45 -21.10 4.34
CA ALA A 326 17.10 -21.52 4.00
C ALA A 326 16.27 -20.33 3.53
N PHE A 327 16.25 -19.23 4.29
CA PHE A 327 15.50 -18.04 3.93
C PHE A 327 16.08 -17.31 2.71
N LEU A 328 17.40 -17.35 2.49
CA LEU A 328 18.03 -16.83 1.27
C LEU A 328 17.55 -17.55 -0.01
N ASN A 329 17.11 -18.81 0.08
CA ASN A 329 16.53 -19.50 -1.08
C ASN A 329 15.22 -18.85 -1.55
N ASN A 330 14.60 -18.03 -0.70
CA ASN A 330 13.41 -17.27 -1.05
C ASN A 330 13.72 -16.05 -1.95
N PHE A 331 14.99 -15.68 -2.15
CA PHE A 331 15.36 -14.50 -2.94
C PHE A 331 16.03 -14.91 -4.25
N ASN A 332 15.46 -14.44 -5.35
CA ASN A 332 16.10 -14.48 -6.65
C ASN A 332 16.58 -13.07 -7.02
N VAL A 333 17.79 -13.00 -7.54
CA VAL A 333 18.43 -11.76 -7.99
C VAL A 333 18.79 -11.84 -9.45
N TYR A 334 18.56 -10.75 -10.15
CA TYR A 334 18.75 -10.65 -11.58
C TYR A 334 19.09 -9.22 -11.97
N THR A 335 19.56 -9.07 -13.20
CA THR A 335 19.83 -7.74 -13.75
C THR A 335 18.54 -7.09 -14.23
N ARG A 336 18.49 -5.75 -14.28
CA ARG A 336 17.34 -5.04 -14.91
C ARG A 336 17.13 -5.39 -16.38
N ARG A 337 18.17 -5.92 -17.04
CA ARG A 337 18.06 -6.38 -18.42
C ARG A 337 17.10 -7.56 -18.50
N TYR A 338 17.26 -8.53 -17.59
CA TYR A 338 16.39 -9.71 -17.50
C TYR A 338 14.92 -9.32 -17.38
N SER A 339 14.56 -8.52 -16.37
CA SER A 339 13.17 -8.10 -16.12
C SER A 339 12.53 -7.40 -17.31
N LYS A 340 13.23 -6.49 -17.99
CA LYS A 340 12.69 -5.78 -19.18
C LYS A 340 12.34 -6.70 -20.35
N PHE A 341 12.92 -7.89 -20.44
CA PHE A 341 12.60 -8.87 -21.47
C PHE A 341 11.54 -9.88 -21.03
N THR A 342 11.40 -10.15 -19.73
CA THR A 342 10.40 -11.10 -19.21
C THR A 342 8.99 -10.51 -19.09
N TYR A 343 8.84 -9.19 -18.85
CA TYR A 343 7.52 -8.51 -18.78
C TYR A 343 7.01 -7.94 -20.12
N ARG A 344 7.54 -8.42 -21.26
CA ARG A 344 6.94 -8.22 -22.59
C ARG A 344 6.15 -9.47 -22.97
N ILE A 345 5.04 -9.73 -22.28
CA ILE A 345 4.02 -10.71 -22.69
C ILE A 345 2.66 -10.03 -22.57
#